data_AF-A0A4P7A2N7-F1
#
_entry.id   AF-A0A4P7A2N7-F1
#
_cell.length_a   1.000
_cell.length_b   1.000
_cell.length_c   1.000
_cell.angle_alpha   90.00
_cell.angle_beta   90.00
_cell.angle_gamma   90.00
#
_symmetry.space_group_name_H-M   'P 1'
#
loop_
_entity.id
_entity.type
_entity.pdbx_description
1 polymer ?
#
loop_
_entity_poly.entity_id
_entity_poly.type
_entity_poly.pdbx_seq_one_letter_code
_entity_poly.pdbx_strand_id
1 'polypeptide(L)'
;MANTFFPVVSTIVEASTGYNQLGKDYHPQNTDYKISIGYEITDGDDNCLVQKVQIRYDGKIVGRRSASFPIKSNDWENVKVAMDRVEAFYIQQTNKSLRNCII
;
A
#
# COMPACT_ATOMS: atom_id res chain seq x y z
N MET A 1 -2.81 19.57 0.47
CA MET A 1 -1.70 18.61 0.29
C MET A 1 -1.74 17.62 1.45
N ALA A 2 -1.51 16.33 1.19
CA ALA A 2 -1.38 15.36 2.26
C ALA A 2 -0.08 15.60 3.03
N ASN A 3 -0.15 15.73 4.35
CA ASN A 3 0.96 16.07 5.21
C ASN A 3 1.52 14.83 5.91
N THR A 4 0.70 14.16 6.72
CA THR A 4 1.12 12.99 7.52
C THR A 4 0.07 11.89 7.44
N PHE A 5 0.53 10.64 7.34
CA PHE A 5 -0.33 9.45 7.31
C PHE A 5 -0.06 8.57 8.53
N PHE A 6 -1.13 8.15 9.21
CA PHE A 6 -1.11 7.30 10.40
C PHE A 6 -1.76 5.96 10.08
N PRO A 7 -0.97 4.91 9.76
CA PRO A 7 -1.53 3.61 9.43
C PRO A 7 -2.18 2.95 10.65
N VAL A 8 -3.38 2.40 10.44
CA VAL A 8 -4.10 1.61 11.46
C VAL A 8 -3.86 0.13 11.21
N VAL A 9 -4.11 -0.32 9.98
CA VAL A 9 -3.86 -1.68 9.51
C VAL A 9 -3.16 -1.63 8.16
N SER A 10 -2.27 -2.58 7.94
CA SER A 10 -1.56 -2.75 6.68
C SER A 10 -1.44 -4.22 6.30
N THR A 11 -1.25 -4.48 5.01
CA THR A 11 -0.69 -5.74 4.51
C THR A 11 0.39 -5.44 3.48
N ILE A 12 1.16 -6.46 3.11
CA ILE A 12 2.29 -6.36 2.19
C ILE A 12 2.07 -7.35 1.05
N VAL A 13 2.32 -6.88 -0.18
CA VAL A 13 2.24 -7.69 -1.40
C VAL A 13 3.55 -7.55 -2.14
N GLU A 14 4.24 -8.66 -2.41
CA GLU A 14 5.45 -8.65 -3.23
C GLU A 14 5.14 -8.13 -4.63
N ALA A 15 6.00 -7.25 -5.16
CA ALA A 15 5.84 -6.75 -6.52
C ALA A 15 6.53 -7.69 -7.52
N SER A 16 6.01 -7.76 -8.74
CA SER A 16 6.60 -8.58 -9.78
C SER A 16 8.01 -8.13 -10.16
N THR A 17 9.00 -9.00 -9.98
CA THR A 17 10.34 -8.80 -10.55
C THR A 17 10.33 -9.19 -12.04
N GLY A 18 11.04 -8.47 -12.92
CA GLY A 18 11.32 -8.98 -14.26
C GLY A 18 10.32 -8.71 -15.40
N TYR A 19 9.52 -7.64 -15.36
CA TYR A 19 8.50 -7.40 -16.40
C TYR A 19 8.69 -6.08 -17.19
N ASN A 20 9.65 -6.07 -18.11
CA ASN A 20 9.57 -5.16 -19.26
C ASN A 20 9.68 -5.93 -20.58
N GLN A 21 9.26 -5.31 -21.69
CA GLN A 21 9.19 -5.94 -23.03
C GLN A 21 10.56 -6.47 -23.55
N LEU A 22 11.66 -6.22 -22.82
CA LEU A 22 13.03 -6.56 -23.17
C LEU A 22 13.68 -7.53 -22.15
N GLY A 23 12.91 -8.10 -21.21
CA GLY A 23 13.42 -9.06 -20.23
C GLY A 23 14.31 -8.45 -19.14
N LYS A 24 14.13 -7.15 -18.83
CA LYS A 24 14.74 -6.50 -17.65
C LYS A 24 13.72 -6.24 -16.56
N ASP A 25 14.23 -6.17 -15.33
CA ASP A 25 13.48 -5.88 -14.12
C ASP A 25 12.82 -4.49 -14.17
N TYR A 26 11.48 -4.44 -14.18
CA TYR A 26 10.75 -3.19 -13.97
C TYR A 26 10.84 -2.78 -12.49
N HIS A 27 10.44 -3.69 -11.59
CA HIS A 27 10.70 -3.54 -10.17
C HIS A 27 12.06 -4.16 -9.83
N PRO A 28 12.95 -3.42 -9.15
CA PRO A 28 14.14 -3.99 -8.52
C PRO A 28 13.77 -5.15 -7.58
N GLN A 29 14.76 -5.97 -7.24
CA GLN A 29 14.60 -6.94 -6.15
C GLN A 29 14.17 -6.24 -4.85
N ASN A 30 13.49 -6.98 -3.97
CA ASN A 30 12.95 -6.48 -2.70
C ASN A 30 11.99 -5.29 -2.86
N THR A 31 11.24 -5.26 -3.95
CA THR A 31 10.13 -4.33 -4.13
C THR A 31 8.84 -4.96 -3.65
N ASP A 32 8.07 -4.21 -2.87
CA ASP A 32 6.74 -4.63 -2.45
C ASP A 32 5.79 -3.44 -2.36
N TYR A 33 4.49 -3.73 -2.33
CA TYR A 33 3.44 -2.76 -2.06
C TYR A 33 2.99 -2.92 -0.61
N LYS A 34 2.98 -1.82 0.13
CA LYS A 34 2.31 -1.69 1.41
C LYS A 34 0.92 -1.09 1.16
N ILE A 35 -0.11 -1.87 1.43
CA ILE A 35 -1.51 -1.44 1.38
C ILE A 35 -1.93 -1.14 2.80
N SER A 36 -2.56 0.01 3.06
CA SER A 36 -2.96 0.43 4.41
C SER A 36 -4.30 1.13 4.42
N ILE A 37 -5.04 0.97 5.51
CA ILE A 37 -6.10 1.90 5.92
C ILE A 37 -5.56 2.70 7.11
N GLY A 38 -5.79 4.01 7.09
CA GLY A 38 -5.33 4.90 8.14
C GLY A 38 -5.82 6.32 7.97
N TYR A 39 -5.46 7.18 8.92
CA TYR A 39 -5.86 8.58 8.91
C TYR A 39 -4.79 9.44 8.25
N GLU A 40 -5.21 10.32 7.36
CA GLU A 40 -4.34 11.27 6.68
C GLU A 40 -4.70 12.70 7.09
N ILE A 41 -3.70 13.43 7.59
CA ILE A 41 -3.78 14.88 7.75
C ILE A 41 -3.52 15.50 6.38
N THR A 42 -4.46 16.33 5.94
CA THR A 42 -4.37 17.14 4.72
C THR A 42 -4.63 18.59 5.06
N ASP A 43 -4.28 19.52 4.17
CA ASP A 43 -4.55 20.96 4.39
C ASP A 43 -6.03 21.33 4.61
N GLY A 44 -6.98 20.41 4.37
CA GLY A 44 -8.43 20.65 4.56
C GLY A 44 -9.12 19.74 5.58
N ASP A 45 -8.45 18.70 6.08
CA ASP A 45 -8.99 17.75 7.06
C ASP A 45 -7.84 17.06 7.79
N ASP A 46 -7.86 17.09 9.12
CA ASP A 46 -6.83 16.50 9.97
C ASP A 46 -7.09 15.03 10.29
N ASN A 47 -8.21 14.46 9.84
CA ASN A 47 -8.59 13.10 10.22
C ASN A 47 -9.32 12.34 9.10
N CYS A 48 -8.92 12.55 7.86
CA CYS A 48 -9.52 11.84 6.73
C CYS A 48 -9.10 10.37 6.76
N LEU A 49 -10.06 9.45 6.89
CA LEU A 49 -9.79 8.02 6.77
C LEU A 49 -9.59 7.66 5.30
N VAL A 50 -8.42 7.15 4.95
CA VAL A 50 -8.05 6.82 3.57
C VAL A 50 -7.50 5.41 3.46
N GLN A 51 -7.69 4.83 2.28
CA GLN A 51 -6.97 3.65 1.84
C GLN A 51 -5.79 4.09 0.98
N LYS A 52 -4.61 3.54 1.25
CA LYS A 52 -3.37 3.98 0.63
C LYS A 52 -2.55 2.80 0.15
N VAL A 53 -2.07 2.89 -1.09
CA VAL A 53 -1.10 1.96 -1.66
C VAL A 53 0.23 2.70 -1.78
N GLN A 54 1.27 2.15 -1.18
CA GLN A 54 2.61 2.74 -1.20
C GLN A 54 3.63 1.68 -1.61
N ILE A 55 4.53 2.02 -2.52
CA ILE A 55 5.63 1.13 -2.88
C ILE A 55 6.77 1.23 -1.87
N ARG A 56 7.37 0.09 -1.55
CA ARG A 56 8.60 0.00 -0.76
C ARG A 56 9.72 -0.60 -1.60
N TYR A 57 10.91 -0.04 -1.44
CA TYR A 57 12.16 -0.65 -1.91
C TYR A 57 12.98 -0.98 -0.66
N ASP A 58 13.46 -2.22 -0.56
CA ASP A 58 14.23 -2.71 0.60
C ASP A 58 13.52 -2.40 1.94
N GLY A 59 12.20 -2.63 1.97
CA GLY A 59 11.35 -2.40 3.14
C GLY A 59 11.08 -0.94 3.49
N LYS A 60 11.54 0.03 2.69
CA LYS A 60 11.34 1.48 2.93
C LYS A 60 10.37 2.11 1.95
N ILE A 61 9.40 2.85 2.47
CA ILE A 61 8.42 3.61 1.68
C ILE A 61 9.10 4.73 0.89
N VAL A 62 8.82 4.81 -0.41
CA VAL A 62 9.45 5.81 -1.27
C VAL A 62 8.52 7.00 -1.49
N GLY A 63 8.54 7.89 -0.48
CA GLY A 63 7.92 9.21 -0.55
C GLY A 63 6.46 9.21 -1.02
N ARG A 64 6.13 10.19 -1.86
CA ARG A 64 4.77 10.42 -2.40
C ARG A 64 4.61 9.94 -3.84
N ARG A 65 5.35 8.90 -4.25
CA ARG A 65 5.21 8.34 -5.60
C ARG A 65 3.96 7.47 -5.66
N SER A 66 3.09 7.73 -6.63
CA SER A 66 1.98 6.83 -6.94
C SER A 66 2.53 5.46 -7.32
N ALA A 67 1.97 4.41 -6.73
CA ALA A 67 2.32 3.06 -7.10
C ALA A 67 1.99 2.83 -8.59
N SER A 68 2.88 2.16 -9.29
CA SER A 68 2.70 1.77 -10.68
C SER A 68 2.67 0.25 -10.76
N PHE A 69 1.83 -0.28 -11.64
CA PHE A 69 1.58 -1.71 -11.83
C PHE A 69 1.94 -2.05 -13.28
N PRO A 70 2.97 -2.88 -13.52
CA PRO A 70 3.38 -3.24 -14.87
C PRO A 70 2.24 -3.90 -15.64
N ILE A 71 2.02 -3.46 -16.88
CA ILE A 71 1.05 -4.09 -17.77
C ILE A 71 1.48 -5.56 -18.02
N LYS A 72 0.51 -6.48 -17.94
CA LYS A 72 0.69 -7.95 -18.00
C LYS A 72 1.39 -8.58 -16.77
N SER A 73 1.59 -7.83 -15.69
CA SER A 73 1.84 -8.42 -14.36
C SER A 73 0.51 -8.66 -13.62
N ASN A 74 0.57 -9.45 -12.56
CA ASN A 74 -0.56 -9.62 -11.63
C ASN A 74 -0.57 -8.58 -10.50
N ASP A 75 0.33 -7.59 -10.52
CA ASP A 75 0.53 -6.66 -9.40
C ASP A 75 -0.73 -5.87 -9.06
N TRP A 76 -1.44 -5.39 -10.09
CA TRP A 76 -2.72 -4.70 -9.90
C TRP A 76 -3.77 -5.59 -9.22
N GLU A 77 -3.91 -6.83 -9.66
CA GLU A 77 -4.90 -7.76 -9.11
C GLU A 77 -4.55 -8.15 -7.67
N ASN A 78 -3.29 -8.45 -7.41
CA ASN A 78 -2.81 -8.78 -6.06
C ASN A 78 -2.99 -7.60 -5.10
N VAL A 79 -2.72 -6.37 -5.55
CA VAL A 79 -2.94 -5.15 -4.76
C VAL A 79 -4.42 -4.93 -4.49
N LYS A 80 -5.29 -5.18 -5.48
CA LYS A 80 -6.74 -5.09 -5.28
C LYS A 80 -7.25 -6.10 -4.25
N VAL A 81 -6.84 -7.36 -4.37
CA VAL A 81 -7.19 -8.41 -3.39
C VAL A 81 -6.69 -8.04 -1.99
N ALA A 82 -5.49 -7.47 -1.89
CA ALA A 82 -4.96 -6.98 -0.62
C ALA A 82 -5.73 -5.79 -0.06
N MET A 83 -6.22 -4.87 -0.90
CA MET A 83 -7.11 -3.78 -0.51
C MET A 83 -8.40 -4.32 0.10
N ASP A 84 -9.05 -5.27 -0.57
CA ASP A 84 -10.29 -5.91 -0.09
C ASP A 84 -10.04 -6.62 1.26
N ARG A 85 -8.91 -7.32 1.41
CA ARG A 85 -8.52 -7.99 2.67
C ARG A 85 -8.32 -7.00 3.82
N VAL A 86 -7.61 -5.90 3.57
CA VAL A 86 -7.35 -4.87 4.59
C VAL A 86 -8.64 -4.19 5.01
N GLU A 87 -9.54 -3.91 4.07
CA GLU A 87 -10.85 -3.33 4.36
C GLU A 87 -11.72 -4.29 5.17
N ALA A 88 -11.83 -5.56 4.77
CA ALA A 88 -12.59 -6.55 5.49
C ALA A 88 -12.12 -6.70 6.95
N PHE A 89 -10.80 -6.73 7.17
CA PHE A 89 -10.25 -6.76 8.52
C PHE A 89 -10.56 -5.50 9.32
N TYR A 90 -10.40 -4.32 8.71
CA TYR A 90 -10.68 -3.05 9.36
C TYR A 90 -12.15 -2.94 9.81
N ILE A 91 -13.10 -3.34 8.96
CA ILE A 91 -14.54 -3.30 9.27
C ILE A 91 -14.91 -4.26 10.39
N GLN A 92 -14.29 -5.45 10.44
CA GLN A 92 -14.58 -6.46 11.46
C GLN A 92 -13.98 -6.15 12.84
N GLN A 93 -13.01 -5.22 12.90
CA GLN A 93 -12.34 -4.90 14.15
C GLN A 93 -13.23 -4.09 15.10
N THR A 94 -13.27 -4.50 16.37
CA THR A 94 -13.95 -3.77 17.45
C THR A 94 -13.00 -2.92 18.29
N ASN A 95 -11.69 -3.18 18.20
CA ASN A 95 -10.64 -2.42 18.87
C ASN A 95 -10.40 -1.06 18.20
N LYS A 96 -10.90 0.01 18.86
CA LYS A 96 -10.69 1.41 18.45
C LYS A 96 -9.25 1.90 18.62
N SER A 97 -8.36 1.11 19.22
CA SER A 97 -6.96 1.45 19.50
C SER A 97 -5.97 0.78 18.55
N LEU A 98 -6.43 0.15 17.46
CA LEU A 98 -5.51 -0.40 16.46
C LEU A 98 -4.56 0.68 15.95
N ARG A 99 -3.27 0.37 15.96
CA ARG A 99 -2.22 1.20 15.40
C ARG A 99 -1.18 0.30 14.76
N ASN A 100 -0.84 0.58 13.50
CA ASN A 100 0.21 -0.12 12.76
C ASN A 100 0.11 -1.67 12.78
N CYS A 101 -1.11 -2.23 12.80
CA CYS A 101 -1.31 -3.67 12.71
C CYS A 101 -0.91 -4.16 11.32
N ILE A 102 -0.20 -5.29 11.23
CA ILE A 102 0.14 -5.93 9.95
C ILE A 102 -0.56 -7.29 9.91
N ILE A 103 -1.28 -7.56 8.82
CA ILE A 103 -2.09 -8.77 8.62
C ILE A 103 -1.71 -9.54 7.36
#